data_AF-A0A931PRQ2-F1
#
_entry.id   AF-A0A931PRQ2-F1
#
_cell.length_a   1.000
_cell.length_b   1.000
_cell.length_c   1.000
_cell.angle_alpha   90.00
_cell.angle_beta   90.00
_cell.angle_gamma   90.00
#
_symmetry.space_group_name_H-M   'P 1'
#
loop_
_entity.id
_entity.type
_entity.pdbx_description
1 polymer ?
#
loop_
_entity_poly.entity_id
_entity_poly.type
_entity_poly.pdbx_seq_one_letter_code
_entity_poly.pdbx_strand_id
1 'polypeptide(L)' 'MNAAIYCRVSTNTQELENQLHTLKAFARKRGFKIKHVFCDVATCICLSHTQRDRFVA' A
#
# COMPACT_ATOMS: atom_id res chain seq x y z
N MET A 1 14.19 -11.55 6.76
CA MET A 1 13.42 -11.51 5.50
C MET A 1 12.99 -10.08 5.24
N ASN A 2 13.12 -9.61 3.99
CA ASN A 2 12.69 -8.27 3.58
C ASN A 2 11.30 -8.35 2.97
N ALA A 3 10.45 -7.35 3.25
CA ALA A 3 9.08 -7.28 2.73
C ALA A 3 8.77 -5.88 2.22
N ALA A 4 7.83 -5.80 1.28
CA ALA A 4 7.21 -4.54 0.86
C ALA A 4 5.71 -4.62 1.18
N ILE A 5 5.12 -3.47 1.51
CA ILE A 5 3.67 -3.35 1.76
C ILE A 5 3.06 -2.60 0.58
N TYR A 6 2.01 -3.16 0.00
CA TYR A 6 1.14 -2.48 -0.95
C TYR A 6 -0.25 -2.33 -0.33
N CYS A 7 -0.77 -1.11 -0.28
CA CYS A 7 -2.08 -0.81 0.28
C CYS A 7 -2.86 0.05 -0.72
N ARG A 8 -4.05 -0.40 -1.12
CA ARG A 8 -4.92 0.36 -2.02
C ARG A 8 -6.32 0.43 -1.46
N VAL A 9 -6.89 1.64 -1.44
CA VAL A 9 -8.29 1.88 -1.09
C VAL A 9 -9.00 2.61 -2.20
N SER A 10 -10.31 2.43 -2.31
CA SER A 10 -11.08 3.07 -3.37
C SER A 10 -11.51 4.48 -3.00
N THR A 11 -11.82 4.75 -1.74
CA THR A 11 -12.65 5.92 -1.38
C THR A 11 -12.13 6.73 -0.19
N ASN A 12 -11.58 6.11 0.86
CA ASN A 12 -11.24 6.82 2.09
C ASN A 12 -9.79 6.57 2.53
N THR A 13 -9.04 7.66 2.75
CA THR A 13 -7.68 7.64 3.27
C THR A 13 -7.58 7.06 4.68
N GLN A 14 -8.63 7.16 5.50
CA GLN A 14 -8.63 6.56 6.85
C GLN A 14 -8.56 5.03 6.82
N GLU A 15 -9.19 4.40 5.82
CA GLU A 15 -9.12 2.94 5.67
C GLU A 15 -7.70 2.48 5.30
N LEU A 16 -6.97 3.32 4.55
CA LEU A 16 -5.59 3.05 4.15
C LEU A 16 -4.64 3.10 5.35
N GLU A 17 -4.78 4.09 6.23
CA GLU A 17 -3.95 4.19 7.44
C GLU A 17 -4.17 3.02 8.39
N ASN A 18 -5.43 2.60 8.58
CA ASN A 18 -5.77 1.44 9.39
C ASN A 18 -5.18 0.15 8.82
N GLN A 19 -5.31 -0.09 7.52
CA GLN A 19 -4.72 -1.26 6.86
C GLN A 19 -3.18 -1.27 6.95
N LEU A 20 -2.54 -0.11 6.74
CA LEU A 20 -1.10 0.03 6.90
C LEU A 20 -0.65 -0.29 8.32
N HIS A 21 -1.38 0.16 9.33
CA HIS A 21 -1.05 -0.13 10.73
C HIS A 21 -1.09 -1.64 10.98
N THR A 22 -2.15 -2.32 10.55
CA THR A 22 -2.29 -3.77 10.71
C THR A 22 -1.18 -4.54 9.99
N LEU A 23 -0.84 -4.15 8.75
CA LEU A 23 0.20 -4.80 7.97
C LEU A 23 1.59 -4.59 8.58
N LYS A 24 1.88 -3.39 9.10
CA LYS A 24 3.12 -3.11 9.84
C LYS A 24 3.22 -3.94 11.12
N ALA A 25 2.13 -4.03 11.89
CA ALA A 25 2.10 -4.83 13.10
C ALA A 25 2.31 -6.32 12.81
N PHE A 26 1.70 -6.85 11.74
CA PHE A 26 1.91 -8.22 11.28
C PHE A 26 3.36 -8.46 10.86
N ALA A 27 3.92 -7.56 10.04
CA ALA A 27 5.30 -7.65 9.59
C ALA A 27 6.29 -7.67 10.77
N ARG A 28 6.08 -6.79 11.75
CA ARG A 28 6.87 -6.75 12.99
C ARG A 28 6.75 -8.05 13.77
N LYS A 29 5.53 -8.59 13.96
CA LYS A 29 5.29 -9.85 14.69
C LYS A 29 5.97 -11.04 14.03
N ARG A 30 6.09 -11.02 12.69
CA ARG A 30 6.73 -12.09 11.91
C ARG A 30 8.24 -11.88 11.68
N GLY A 31 8.82 -10.78 12.16
CA GLY A 31 10.24 -10.48 11.97
C GLY A 31 10.61 -10.03 10.54
N PHE A 32 9.64 -9.55 9.76
CA PHE A 32 9.89 -8.96 8.46
C PHE A 32 10.42 -7.51 8.60
N LYS A 33 11.48 -7.19 7.85
CA LYS A 33 11.95 -5.81 7.69
C LYS A 33 11.24 -5.19 6.48
N ILE A 34 10.34 -4.25 6.73
CA ILE A 34 9.64 -3.53 5.66
C ILE A 34 10.61 -2.52 5.03
N LYS A 35 10.88 -2.68 3.74
CA LYS A 35 11.79 -1.80 2.97
C LYS A 35 11.02 -0.70 2.24
N HIS A 36 9.84 -1.02 1.71
CA HIS A 36 9.03 -0.11 0.92
C HIS A 36 7.55 -0.24 1.31
N VAL A 37 6.86 0.89 1.28
CA VAL A 37 5.41 0.99 1.50
C VAL A 37 4.83 1.79 0.35
N PHE A 38 3.92 1.19 -0.40
CA PHE A 38 3.26 1.75 -1.56
C PHE A 38 1.77 1.89 -1.26
N CYS A 39 1.22 3.07 -1.53
CA CYS A 39 -0.14 3.43 -1.15
C CYS A 39 -0.88 4.06 -2.34
N ASP A 40 -2.08 3.56 -2.66
CA ASP A 40 -2.94 4.08 -3.71
C ASP A 40 -4.35 4.36 -3.19
N VAL A 41 -4.91 5.51 -3.56
CA VAL A 41 -6.33 5.85 -3.35
C VAL A 41 -6.96 6.03 -4.72
N ALA A 42 -7.63 5.00 -5.22
CA ALA A 42 -8.20 5.02 -6.57
C ALA A 42 -9.51 4.23 -6.63
N THR A 43 -10.61 4.95 -6.89
CA THR A 43 -11.91 4.37 -7.23
C THR A 43 -11.81 3.61 -8.55
N CYS A 44 -12.37 2.40 -8.62
CA CYS A 44 -12.30 1.51 -9.79
C CYS A 44 -12.94 2.04 -11.09
N ILE A 45 -13.26 3.33 -11.23
CA ILE A 45 -13.91 3.92 -12.41
C ILE A 45 -13.06 4.95 -13.15
N CYS A 46 -11.94 5.43 -12.61
CA CYS A 46 -11.05 6.31 -13.38
C CYS A 46 -9.98 5.50 -14.11
N LEU A 47 -10.37 4.86 -15.22
CA LEU A 47 -9.45 4.49 -16.31
C LEU A 47 -8.99 5.78 -17.02
N SER A 48 -8.22 6.63 -16.34
CA SER A 48 -7.37 7.61 -17.01
C SER A 48 -5.93 7.14 -16.87
N HIS A 49 -5.35 6.88 -18.03
CA HIS A 49 -4.02 6.37 -18.27
C HIS A 49 -2.98 7.41 -17.83
N THR A 50 -2.76 7.63 -16.54
CA THR A 50 -1.71 8.55 -16.09
C THR A 50 -1.28 8.21 -14.67
N GLN A 51 0.02 7.96 -14.49
CA GLN A 51 0.71 7.63 -13.22
C GLN A 51 0.75 6.15 -12.79
N ARG A 52 0.90 5.22 -13.73
CA ARG A 52 1.49 3.89 -13.43
C ARG A 52 3.03 3.86 -13.52
N ASP A 53 3.68 5.03 -13.57
CA ASP A 53 5.14 5.17 -13.72
C ASP A 53 5.95 4.93 -12.44
N ARG A 54 5.33 4.90 -11.25
CA ARG A 54 6.08 4.65 -9.99
C ARG A 54 6.21 3.16 -9.64
N PHE A 55 5.60 2.27 -10.41
CA PHE A 55 5.59 0.83 -10.14
C PHE A 55 6.71 0.05 -10.84
N VAL A 56 7.51 0.73 -11.69
CA VAL A 56 8.60 0.13 -12.45
C VAL A 56 9.90 0.89 -12.16
N ALA A 57 10.51 0.62 -11.00
CA ALA A 57 11.91 0.95 -10.71
C ALA A 57 12.46 -0.03 -9.68
#